data_AF-A0A101I2J1-F1
#
_entry.id   AF-A0A101I2J1-F1
#
_cell.length_a   1.000
_cell.length_b   1.000
_cell.length_c   1.000
_cell.angle_alpha   90.00
_cell.angle_beta   90.00
_cell.angle_gamma   90.00
#
_symmetry.space_group_name_H-M   'P 1'
#
loop_
_entity.id
_entity.type
_entity.pdbx_description
1 polymer ?
#
loop_
_entity_poly.entity_id
_entity_poly.type
_entity_poly.pdbx_seq_one_letter_code
_entity_poly.pdbx_strand_id
1 'polypeptide(L)'
;EENGIPVVGIPGTIDNDIAMTDMCIGVDTCLNTCVETIQKLKDTASSHERAFVVEVMGRNSGYVALASGIAVGAEAIIVPELPVDYESIADKILKERKRGKINCIIVVAEGASSAYTVARHVEHRIGYETRITILGHIVLSNKRTLDVELVEMAKILS
;
A
#
# COMPACT_ATOMS: atom_id res chain seq x y z
N GLU A 1 36.02 -8.05 -14.33
CA GLU A 1 36.37 -9.31 -13.66
C GLU A 1 35.71 -9.32 -12.29
N GLU A 2 35.10 -10.44 -11.89
CA GLU A 2 34.68 -10.64 -10.50
C GLU A 2 35.92 -10.96 -9.66
N ASN A 3 36.07 -10.32 -8.49
CA ASN A 3 37.29 -10.35 -7.67
C ASN A 3 37.54 -11.70 -6.96
N GLY A 4 36.85 -12.79 -7.31
CA GLY A 4 37.01 -14.11 -6.69
C GLY A 4 36.61 -14.19 -5.22
N ILE A 5 35.92 -13.17 -4.70
CA ILE A 5 35.43 -13.13 -3.31
C ILE A 5 34.04 -13.78 -3.28
N PRO A 6 33.82 -14.86 -2.51
CA PRO A 6 32.50 -15.44 -2.37
C PRO A 6 31.58 -14.47 -1.61
N VAL A 7 30.43 -14.15 -2.20
CA VAL A 7 29.41 -13.26 -1.62
C VAL A 7 28.05 -13.94 -1.63
N VAL A 8 27.22 -13.63 -0.64
CA VAL A 8 25.82 -14.06 -0.55
C VAL A 8 24.94 -12.83 -0.46
N GLY A 9 23.94 -12.73 -1.34
CA GLY A 9 22.93 -11.68 -1.31
C GLY A 9 21.74 -12.08 -0.45
N ILE A 10 21.28 -11.17 0.40
CA ILE A 10 20.04 -11.32 1.19
C ILE A 10 19.04 -10.28 0.66
N PRO A 11 17.84 -10.67 0.17
CA PRO A 11 16.89 -9.75 -0.42
C PRO A 11 16.19 -8.89 0.66
N GLY A 12 16.75 -7.72 0.95
CA GLY A 12 16.22 -6.76 1.92
C GLY A 12 15.64 -5.52 1.24
N THR A 13 14.31 -5.47 1.10
CA THR A 13 13.56 -4.35 0.54
C THR A 13 12.09 -4.47 0.95
N ILE A 14 11.40 -3.36 1.14
CA ILE A 14 9.96 -3.34 1.45
C ILE A 14 9.07 -3.37 0.19
N ASP A 15 9.65 -3.10 -0.98
CA ASP A 15 8.90 -2.99 -2.25
C ASP A 15 8.55 -4.38 -2.84
N ASN A 16 9.17 -5.45 -2.32
CA ASN A 16 9.07 -6.82 -2.81
C ASN A 16 9.41 -6.97 -4.30
N ASP A 17 10.46 -6.30 -4.77
CA ASP A 17 10.84 -6.17 -6.18
C ASP A 17 12.10 -6.98 -6.58
N ILE A 18 12.55 -7.91 -5.73
CA ILE A 18 13.72 -8.76 -6.01
C ILE A 18 13.26 -10.11 -6.57
N ALA A 19 13.78 -10.49 -7.73
CA ALA A 19 13.47 -11.76 -8.37
C ALA A 19 14.00 -12.97 -7.55
N MET A 20 13.40 -14.14 -7.78
CA MET A 20 13.80 -15.42 -7.18
C MET A 20 13.57 -15.52 -5.65
N THR A 21 12.78 -14.61 -5.08
CA THR A 21 12.19 -14.75 -3.74
C THR A 21 10.70 -14.42 -3.82
N ASP A 22 9.88 -15.13 -3.06
CA ASP A 22 8.45 -14.83 -2.95
C ASP A 22 8.20 -13.57 -2.10
N MET A 23 9.05 -13.36 -1.10
CA MET A 23 8.95 -12.25 -0.16
C MET A 23 10.33 -11.75 0.26
N CYS A 24 10.58 -10.45 0.12
CA CYS A 24 11.75 -9.79 0.65
C CYS A 24 11.62 -9.55 2.16
N ILE A 25 12.75 -9.48 2.85
CA ILE A 25 12.79 -9.17 4.29
C ILE A 25 12.36 -7.72 4.51
N GLY A 26 11.44 -7.52 5.45
CA GLY A 26 10.85 -6.23 5.79
C GLY A 26 9.50 -5.96 5.14
N VAL A 27 9.08 -6.77 4.16
CA VAL A 27 7.79 -6.63 3.50
C VAL A 27 6.64 -6.90 4.49
N ASP A 28 6.77 -7.89 5.37
CA ASP A 28 5.70 -8.24 6.32
C ASP A 28 5.49 -7.10 7.34
N THR A 29 6.59 -6.54 7.85
CA THR A 29 6.58 -5.36 8.73
C THR A 29 5.89 -4.17 8.03
N CYS A 30 6.25 -3.94 6.77
CA CYS A 30 5.69 -2.86 5.95
C CYS A 30 4.17 -3.04 5.80
N LEU A 31 3.74 -4.23 5.38
CA LEU A 31 2.33 -4.57 5.17
C LEU A 31 1.50 -4.40 6.44
N ASN A 32 1.96 -4.92 7.57
CA ASN A 32 1.24 -4.80 8.84
C ASN A 32 1.04 -3.33 9.24
N THR A 33 2.06 -2.49 9.05
CA THR A 33 1.97 -1.06 9.34
C THR A 33 1.00 -0.34 8.39
N CYS A 34 1.03 -0.66 7.09
CA CYS A 34 0.07 -0.15 6.12
C CYS A 34 -1.37 -0.52 6.48
N VAL A 35 -1.62 -1.80 6.77
CA VAL A 35 -2.95 -2.30 7.16
C VAL A 35 -3.45 -1.62 8.41
N GLU A 36 -2.64 -1.54 9.47
CA GLU A 36 -3.04 -0.89 10.72
C GLU A 36 -3.38 0.59 10.50
N THR A 37 -2.58 1.29 9.70
CA THR A 37 -2.80 2.72 9.42
C THR A 37 -4.04 2.95 8.58
N ILE A 38 -4.21 2.18 7.49
CA ILE A 38 -5.38 2.29 6.61
C ILE A 38 -6.66 1.93 7.37
N GLN A 39 -6.62 0.94 8.27
CA GLN A 39 -7.77 0.59 9.11
C GLN A 39 -8.20 1.76 10.01
N LYS A 40 -7.25 2.45 10.65
CA LYS A 40 -7.55 3.66 11.46
C LYS A 40 -8.18 4.78 10.61
N LEU A 41 -7.71 4.95 9.37
CA LEU A 41 -8.30 5.90 8.43
C LEU A 41 -9.74 5.49 8.05
N LYS A 42 -9.99 4.20 7.82
CA LYS A 42 -11.32 3.66 7.52
C LYS A 42 -12.32 3.90 8.65
N ASP A 43 -11.91 3.72 9.89
CA ASP A 43 -12.75 4.00 11.06
C ASP A 43 -13.09 5.50 11.16
N THR A 44 -12.10 6.35 10.88
CA THR A 44 -12.28 7.82 10.81
C THR A 44 -13.21 8.22 9.66
N ALA A 45 -13.06 7.58 8.50
CA ALA A 45 -13.87 7.81 7.31
C ALA A 45 -15.35 7.49 7.53
N SER A 46 -15.62 6.39 8.23
CA SER A 46 -16.97 5.96 8.62
C SER A 46 -17.69 7.01 9.48
N SER A 47 -16.94 7.68 10.35
CA SER A 47 -17.50 8.64 11.31
C SER A 47 -17.89 9.98 10.68
N HIS A 48 -17.36 10.30 9.48
CA HIS A 48 -17.51 11.62 8.85
C HIS A 48 -18.00 11.56 7.39
N GLU A 49 -18.39 10.37 6.93
CA GLU A 49 -18.75 10.11 5.53
C GLU A 49 -17.71 10.59 4.51
N ARG A 50 -16.46 10.13 4.66
CA ARG A 50 -15.31 10.58 3.85
C ARG A 50 -14.76 9.50 2.93
N ALA A 51 -14.05 9.96 1.90
CA ALA A 51 -13.13 9.15 1.11
C ALA A 51 -11.69 9.45 1.55
N PHE A 52 -10.87 8.42 1.74
CA PHE A 52 -9.42 8.58 1.86
C PHE A 52 -8.72 7.98 0.66
N VAL A 53 -7.82 8.76 0.06
CA VAL A 53 -6.83 8.28 -0.90
C VAL A 53 -5.52 8.10 -0.16
N VAL A 54 -5.05 6.86 -0.05
CA VAL A 54 -3.87 6.48 0.70
C VAL A 54 -2.74 6.08 -0.25
N GLU A 55 -1.66 6.86 -0.25
CA GLU A 55 -0.45 6.56 -1.01
C GLU A 55 0.49 5.69 -0.19
N VAL A 56 0.88 4.54 -0.75
CA VAL A 56 1.81 3.58 -0.14
C VAL A 56 3.07 3.42 -0.98
N MET A 57 4.15 3.03 -0.31
CA MET A 57 5.42 2.70 -0.97
C MET A 57 5.29 1.46 -1.86
N GLY A 58 6.25 1.29 -2.76
CA GLY A 58 6.32 0.12 -3.63
C GLY A 58 7.09 0.36 -4.90
N ARG A 59 7.58 1.58 -5.17
CA ARG A 59 8.25 1.97 -6.42
C ARG A 59 7.52 1.38 -7.64
N ASN A 60 8.12 0.41 -8.33
CA ASN A 60 7.58 -0.19 -9.56
C ASN A 60 6.73 -1.45 -9.30
N SER A 61 6.47 -1.76 -8.04
CA SER A 61 5.72 -2.93 -7.55
C SER A 61 4.45 -2.46 -6.84
N GLY A 62 3.31 -3.02 -7.25
CA GLY A 62 2.02 -2.83 -6.64
C GLY A 62 1.78 -3.71 -5.42
N TYR A 63 2.75 -4.54 -5.01
CA TYR A 63 2.55 -5.59 -4.02
C TYR A 63 1.98 -5.06 -2.69
N VAL A 64 2.58 -4.00 -2.15
CA VAL A 64 2.16 -3.39 -0.88
C VAL A 64 0.75 -2.80 -0.99
N ALA A 65 0.45 -2.06 -2.07
CA ALA A 65 -0.87 -1.47 -2.31
C ALA A 65 -1.94 -2.55 -2.45
N LEU A 66 -1.65 -3.61 -3.21
CA LEU A 66 -2.57 -4.72 -3.43
C LEU A 66 -2.86 -5.49 -2.15
N ALA A 67 -1.82 -5.96 -1.46
CA ALA A 67 -1.99 -6.78 -0.27
C ALA A 67 -2.64 -5.98 0.87
N SER A 68 -2.19 -4.75 1.13
CA SER A 68 -2.80 -3.91 2.17
C SER A 68 -4.22 -3.49 1.83
N GLY A 69 -4.50 -3.13 0.57
CA GLY A 69 -5.82 -2.75 0.10
C GLY A 69 -6.83 -3.90 0.17
N ILE A 70 -6.41 -5.14 -0.14
CA ILE A 70 -7.27 -6.32 0.01
C ILE A 70 -7.55 -6.58 1.49
N ALA A 71 -6.52 -6.55 2.34
CA ALA A 71 -6.66 -6.83 3.78
C ALA A 71 -7.64 -5.89 4.48
N VAL A 72 -7.65 -4.60 4.12
CA VAL A 72 -8.57 -3.60 4.68
C VAL A 72 -9.90 -3.49 3.93
N GLY A 73 -10.06 -4.19 2.81
CA GLY A 73 -11.24 -4.12 1.96
C GLY A 73 -11.46 -2.74 1.33
N ALA A 74 -10.43 -2.21 0.67
CA ALA A 74 -10.47 -0.96 -0.09
C ALA A 74 -11.39 -1.08 -1.31
N GLU A 75 -12.05 0.02 -1.68
CA GLU A 75 -12.99 0.09 -2.79
C GLU A 75 -12.28 0.09 -4.15
N ALA A 76 -11.08 0.67 -4.17
CA ALA A 76 -10.19 0.69 -5.32
C ALA A 76 -8.74 0.57 -4.87
N ILE A 77 -7.96 -0.15 -5.67
CA ILE A 77 -6.52 -0.32 -5.51
C ILE A 77 -5.89 0.01 -6.85
N ILE A 78 -4.92 0.92 -6.85
CA ILE A 78 -4.23 1.40 -8.05
C ILE A 78 -2.77 0.98 -7.96
N VAL A 79 -2.31 0.22 -8.96
CA VAL A 79 -1.00 -0.43 -8.99
C VAL A 79 -0.31 -0.19 -10.34
N PRO A 80 1.04 -0.14 -10.40
CA PRO A 80 1.77 0.18 -11.64
C PRO A 80 1.64 -0.90 -12.71
N GLU A 81 1.28 -2.14 -12.35
CA GLU A 81 1.13 -3.27 -13.26
C GLU A 81 -0.13 -3.20 -14.15
N LEU A 82 -1.09 -2.33 -13.83
CA LEU A 82 -2.37 -2.23 -14.53
C LEU A 82 -2.65 -0.79 -14.96
N PRO A 83 -3.23 -0.59 -16.17
CA PRO A 83 -3.69 0.73 -16.58
C PRO A 83 -4.83 1.21 -15.68
N VAL A 84 -4.84 2.51 -15.39
CA VAL A 84 -5.80 3.12 -14.47
C VAL A 84 -6.94 3.77 -15.25
N ASP A 85 -8.17 3.32 -15.00
CA ASP A 85 -9.39 3.95 -15.50
C ASP A 85 -10.11 4.68 -14.35
N TYR A 86 -9.81 5.97 -14.21
CA TYR A 86 -10.45 6.83 -13.20
C TYR A 86 -11.96 6.98 -13.42
N GLU A 87 -12.44 6.82 -14.65
CA GLU A 87 -13.87 6.87 -14.97
C GLU A 87 -14.60 5.69 -14.37
N SER A 88 -14.13 4.48 -14.66
CA SER A 88 -14.70 3.26 -14.09
C SER A 88 -14.56 3.19 -12.57
N ILE A 89 -13.45 3.67 -11.98
CA ILE A 89 -13.24 3.66 -10.53
C ILE A 89 -14.28 4.55 -9.83
N ALA A 90 -14.43 5.79 -10.29
CA ALA A 90 -15.36 6.72 -9.65
C ALA A 90 -16.82 6.27 -9.80
N ASP A 91 -17.20 5.70 -10.94
CA ASP A 91 -18.56 5.17 -11.16
C ASP A 91 -18.89 4.01 -10.21
N LYS A 92 -17.91 3.11 -9.99
CA LYS A 92 -18.05 2.01 -9.04
C LYS A 92 -18.21 2.53 -7.62
N ILE A 93 -17.39 3.49 -7.21
CA ILE A 93 -17.48 4.11 -5.86
C ILE A 93 -18.82 4.82 -5.67
N LEU A 94 -19.26 5.60 -6.66
CA LEU A 94 -20.56 6.29 -6.62
C LEU A 94 -21.73 5.30 -6.50
N LYS A 95 -21.65 4.15 -7.18
CA LYS A 95 -22.66 3.09 -7.07
C LYS A 95 -22.69 2.50 -5.66
N GLU A 96 -21.54 2.23 -5.05
CA GLU A 96 -21.48 1.72 -3.67
C GLU A 96 -22.00 2.76 -2.65
N ARG A 97 -21.69 4.05 -2.85
CA ARG A 97 -22.28 5.14 -2.06
C ARG A 97 -23.80 5.12 -2.14
N LYS A 98 -24.37 5.03 -3.35
CA LYS A 98 -25.83 4.96 -3.56
C LYS A 98 -26.48 3.74 -2.91
N ARG A 99 -25.71 2.67 -2.65
CA ARG A 99 -26.16 1.48 -1.92
C ARG A 99 -26.06 1.64 -0.39
N GLY A 100 -25.69 2.81 0.11
CA GLY A 100 -25.61 3.13 1.53
C GLY A 100 -24.22 2.95 2.14
N LYS A 101 -23.16 2.78 1.33
CA LYS A 101 -21.80 2.74 1.86
C LYS A 101 -21.40 4.14 2.35
N ILE A 102 -21.04 4.25 3.62
CA ILE A 102 -20.78 5.53 4.28
C ILE A 102 -19.33 6.01 4.12
N ASN A 103 -18.39 5.14 3.76
CA ASN A 103 -16.98 5.50 3.60
C ASN A 103 -16.40 4.97 2.28
N CYS A 104 -15.20 5.46 1.95
CA CYS A 104 -14.41 4.98 0.83
C CYS A 104 -12.92 5.06 1.16
N ILE A 105 -12.17 4.03 0.80
CA ILE A 105 -10.73 3.92 0.87
C ILE A 105 -10.24 3.56 -0.54
N ILE A 106 -9.33 4.38 -1.05
CA ILE A 106 -8.62 4.14 -2.30
C ILE A 106 -7.14 4.00 -1.93
N VAL A 107 -6.53 2.87 -2.24
CA VAL A 107 -5.09 2.67 -2.03
C VAL A 107 -4.37 2.83 -3.36
N VAL A 108 -3.28 3.58 -3.37
CA VAL A 108 -2.47 3.83 -4.57
C VAL A 108 -1.00 3.58 -4.27
N ALA A 109 -0.34 2.78 -5.11
CA ALA A 109 1.11 2.63 -5.08
C ALA A 109 1.78 3.89 -5.67
N GLU A 110 2.85 4.37 -5.02
CA GLU A 110 3.55 5.60 -5.42
C GLU A 110 4.03 5.61 -6.89
N GLY A 111 4.43 4.46 -7.45
CA GLY A 111 4.84 4.37 -8.85
C GLY A 111 3.71 4.18 -9.86
N ALA A 112 2.47 4.02 -9.40
CA ALA A 112 1.30 4.01 -10.29
C ALA A 112 0.80 5.44 -10.56
N SER A 113 0.59 6.22 -9.50
CA SER A 113 0.13 7.60 -9.56
C SER A 113 0.28 8.25 -8.17
N SER A 114 0.37 9.58 -8.11
CA SER A 114 0.25 10.28 -6.82
C SER A 114 -1.18 10.30 -6.32
N ALA A 115 -1.37 10.25 -5.00
CA ALA A 115 -2.69 10.36 -4.36
C ALA A 115 -3.39 11.68 -4.69
N TYR A 116 -2.64 12.77 -4.90
CA TYR A 116 -3.19 14.04 -5.39
C TYR A 116 -3.83 13.90 -6.78
N THR A 117 -3.17 13.17 -7.68
CA THR A 117 -3.69 12.94 -9.03
C THR A 117 -4.96 12.10 -8.96
N VAL A 118 -4.95 11.03 -8.17
CA VAL A 118 -6.14 10.18 -7.96
C VAL A 118 -7.30 10.99 -7.39
N ALA A 119 -7.07 11.73 -6.30
CA ALA A 119 -8.07 12.57 -5.65
C ALA A 119 -8.70 13.56 -6.64
N ARG A 120 -7.88 14.26 -7.44
CA ARG A 120 -8.37 15.23 -8.43
C ARG A 120 -9.33 14.61 -9.45
N HIS A 121 -9.11 13.36 -9.86
CA HIS A 121 -9.98 12.69 -10.84
C HIS A 121 -11.28 12.17 -10.21
N VAL A 122 -11.28 11.82 -8.91
CA VAL A 122 -12.44 11.19 -8.27
C VAL A 122 -13.31 12.14 -7.44
N GLU A 123 -12.74 13.21 -6.87
CA GLU A 123 -13.36 14.05 -5.84
C GLU A 123 -14.74 14.58 -6.24
N HIS A 124 -14.87 15.13 -7.45
CA HIS A 124 -16.14 15.69 -7.93
C HIS A 124 -17.18 14.64 -8.37
N ARG A 125 -16.80 13.37 -8.47
CA ARG A 125 -17.65 12.31 -9.04
C ARG A 125 -18.19 11.35 -7.99
N ILE A 126 -17.44 11.12 -6.92
CA ILE A 126 -17.81 10.15 -5.89
C ILE A 126 -18.73 10.72 -4.80
N GLY A 127 -18.82 12.04 -4.69
CA GLY A 127 -19.70 12.74 -3.74
C GLY A 127 -19.22 12.73 -2.28
N TYR A 128 -18.05 12.15 -2.00
CA TYR A 128 -17.41 12.18 -0.68
C TYR A 128 -16.48 13.38 -0.56
N GLU A 129 -16.40 13.96 0.64
CA GLU A 129 -15.24 14.79 1.00
C GLU A 129 -13.99 13.90 0.94
N THR A 130 -13.06 14.25 0.07
CA THR A 130 -11.85 13.44 -0.19
C THR A 130 -10.68 13.96 0.63
N ARG A 131 -10.01 13.06 1.35
CA ARG A 131 -8.81 13.33 2.13
C ARG A 131 -7.65 12.50 1.58
N ILE A 132 -6.46 13.07 1.61
CA ILE A 132 -5.24 12.41 1.13
C ILE A 132 -4.40 12.03 2.35
N THR A 133 -3.79 10.86 2.32
CA THR A 133 -2.78 10.45 3.29
C THR A 133 -1.64 9.78 2.55
N ILE A 134 -0.42 10.27 2.76
CA ILE A 134 0.79 9.70 2.18
C ILE A 134 1.54 9.03 3.32
N LEU A 135 1.67 7.70 3.28
CA LEU A 135 2.40 6.98 4.33
C LEU A 135 3.90 7.25 4.24
N GLY A 136 4.46 7.34 3.02
CA GLY A 136 5.88 7.58 2.80
C GLY A 136 6.74 6.65 3.66
N HIS A 137 7.82 7.15 4.27
CA HIS A 137 8.74 6.38 5.10
C HIS A 137 8.20 5.99 6.50
N ILE A 138 6.98 6.36 6.87
CA ILE A 138 6.40 6.01 8.19
C ILE A 138 6.36 4.49 8.39
N VAL A 139 6.30 3.72 7.30
CA VAL A 139 6.27 2.25 7.32
C VAL A 139 7.53 1.59 7.88
N LEU A 140 8.63 2.33 8.04
CA LEU A 140 9.92 1.80 8.52
C LEU A 140 10.11 1.88 10.05
N SER A 141 9.21 2.55 10.79
CA SER A 141 9.62 3.13 12.08
C SER A 141 9.25 2.37 13.37
N ASN A 142 8.36 1.36 13.42
CA ASN A 142 7.81 1.03 14.75
C ASN A 142 7.64 -0.43 15.20
N LYS A 143 7.61 -1.46 14.34
CA LYS A 143 7.60 -2.86 14.82
C LYS A 143 8.25 -3.78 13.81
N ARG A 144 9.28 -4.53 14.24
CA ARG A 144 9.83 -5.63 13.46
C ARG A 144 8.90 -6.83 13.58
N THR A 145 8.59 -7.44 12.46
CA THR A 145 7.91 -8.74 12.40
C THR A 145 8.95 -9.87 12.34
N LEU A 146 8.47 -11.11 12.44
CA LEU A 146 9.31 -12.31 12.55
C LEU A 146 10.29 -12.46 11.38
N ASP A 147 9.92 -12.00 10.17
CA ASP A 147 10.77 -12.04 8.98
C ASP A 147 12.09 -11.27 9.16
N VAL A 148 12.05 -10.13 9.87
CA VAL A 148 13.24 -9.34 10.21
C VAL A 148 13.99 -9.95 11.40
N GLU A 149 13.27 -10.41 12.42
CA GLU A 149 13.88 -10.99 13.63
C GLU A 149 14.62 -12.31 13.38
N LEU A 150 14.06 -13.20 12.55
CA LEU A 150 14.67 -14.48 12.19
C LEU A 150 16.04 -14.29 11.52
N VAL A 151 16.17 -13.29 10.66
CA VAL A 151 17.43 -12.96 9.98
C VAL A 151 18.46 -12.44 10.97
N GLU A 152 18.04 -11.66 11.95
CA GLU A 152 18.91 -11.12 12.99
C GLU A 152 19.38 -12.22 13.95
N MET A 153 18.51 -13.18 14.30
CA MET A 153 18.89 -14.36 15.07
C MET A 153 19.88 -15.25 14.30
N ALA A 154 19.67 -15.46 13.00
CA ALA A 154 20.57 -16.25 12.17
C ALA A 154 21.99 -15.66 12.12
N LYS A 155 22.11 -14.33 12.13
CA LYS A 155 23.42 -13.63 12.19
C LYS A 155 24.16 -13.85 13.51
N ILE A 156 23.46 -14.09 14.62
CA ILE A 156 24.08 -14.35 15.93
C ILE A 156 24.65 -15.78 15.99
N LEU A 157 24.07 -16.71 15.22
CA LEU A 157 24.45 -18.13 15.20
C LEU A 157 25.56 -18.46 14.18
N SER A 158 25.90 -17.53 13.28
CA SER A 158 26.96 -17.66 12.26
C SER A 158 28.24 -16.95 12.68
#